data_AF-A0A3D3ZJ57-F1
#
_entry.id   AF-A0A3D3ZJ57-F1
#
_cell.length_a   1.000
_cell.length_b   1.000
_cell.length_c   1.000
_cell.angle_alpha   90.00
_cell.angle_beta   90.00
_cell.angle_gamma   90.00
#
_symmetry.space_group_name_H-M   'P 1'
#
loop_
_entity.id
_entity.type
_entity.pdbx_description
1 polymer ?
#
loop_
_entity_poly.entity_id
_entity_poly.type
_entity_poly.pdbx_seq_one_letter_code
_entity_poly.pdbx_strand_id
1 'polypeptide(L)'
;MQAFVNTMSQVFPSVYVFDVPGTFNTEIMASVQPTSITTFRANLAHFTPSSIMGQVASEVSPVVTQGHSDGGIVFTDDRAPIEQITDQLLLSYIQQH
;
A
#
# COMPACT_ATOMS: atom_id res chain seq x y z
N MET A 1 -7.24 3.72 4.45
CA MET A 1 -5.82 3.79 4.07
C MET A 1 -4.90 4.09 5.26
N GLN A 2 -4.99 5.27 5.91
CA GLN A 2 -4.04 5.67 6.97
C GLN A 2 -3.88 4.65 8.11
N ALA A 3 -4.97 4.05 8.59
CA ALA A 3 -4.90 3.02 9.63
C ALA A 3 -4.09 1.78 9.21
N PHE A 4 -4.13 1.38 7.93
CA PHE A 4 -3.29 0.30 7.41
C PHE A 4 -1.81 0.71 7.36
N VAL A 5 -1.50 1.93 6.92
CA VAL A 5 -0.12 2.47 6.94
C VAL A 5 0.42 2.48 8.38
N ASN A 6 -0.36 2.98 9.34
CA ASN A 6 0.01 2.98 10.76
C ASN A 6 0.24 1.57 11.30
N THR A 7 -0.62 0.62 10.90
CA THR A 7 -0.54 -0.79 11.30
C THR A 7 0.72 -1.46 10.76
N MET A 8 0.97 -1.36 9.46
CA MET A 8 2.17 -1.94 8.85
C MET A 8 3.45 -1.29 9.39
N SER A 9 3.42 0.02 9.67
CA SER A 9 4.55 0.75 10.25
C SER A 9 4.89 0.32 11.69
N GLN A 10 4.05 -0.49 12.37
CA GLN A 10 4.41 -1.08 13.67
C GLN A 10 5.52 -2.13 13.55
N VAL A 11 5.59 -2.81 12.40
CA VAL A 11 6.45 -3.99 12.21
C VAL A 11 7.48 -3.76 11.12
N PHE A 12 7.09 -3.07 10.04
CA PHE A 12 7.95 -2.88 8.88
C PHE A 12 8.64 -1.50 8.91
N PRO A 13 9.97 -1.45 8.72
CA PRO A 13 10.72 -0.19 8.71
C PRO A 13 10.41 0.73 7.54
N SER A 14 9.75 0.26 6.48
CA SER A 14 9.43 1.08 5.31
C SER A 14 8.11 0.64 4.68
N VAL A 15 7.24 1.62 4.40
CA VAL A 15 5.93 1.43 3.80
C VAL A 15 5.80 2.37 2.60
N TYR A 16 5.18 1.90 1.53
CA TYR A 16 4.94 2.62 0.29
C TYR A 16 3.49 2.47 -0.13
N VAL A 17 2.95 3.52 -0.74
CA VAL A 17 1.55 3.57 -1.15
C VAL A 17 1.48 4.09 -2.58
N PHE A 18 0.62 3.48 -3.40
CA PHE A 18 0.34 3.95 -4.76
C PHE A 18 -1.07 3.58 -5.18
N ASP A 19 -1.73 4.48 -5.91
CA ASP A 19 -3.02 4.22 -6.53
C ASP A 19 -2.84 3.44 -7.82
N VAL A 20 -3.70 2.45 -8.05
CA VAL A 20 -3.68 1.62 -9.27
C VAL A 20 -4.43 2.36 -10.39
N PRO A 21 -3.74 2.73 -11.49
CA PRO A 21 -4.35 3.53 -12.56
C PRO A 21 -5.62 2.91 -13.14
N GLY A 22 -6.65 3.73 -13.38
CA GLY A 22 -7.91 3.26 -13.95
C GLY A 22 -8.81 2.47 -13.00
N THR A 23 -8.49 2.43 -11.71
CA THR A 23 -9.30 1.79 -10.67
C THR A 23 -9.49 2.70 -9.46
N PHE A 24 -10.32 2.27 -8.51
CA PHE A 24 -10.43 2.91 -7.19
C PHE A 24 -9.53 2.24 -6.13
N ASN A 25 -8.63 1.35 -6.56
CA ASN A 25 -7.80 0.57 -5.65
C ASN A 25 -6.50 1.32 -5.34
N THR A 26 -6.10 1.25 -4.07
CA THR A 26 -4.78 1.69 -3.59
C THR A 26 -4.02 0.48 -3.07
N GLU A 27 -2.78 0.32 -3.51
CA GLU A 27 -1.88 -0.71 -2.99
C GLU A 27 -0.96 -0.13 -1.91
N ILE A 28 -0.72 -0.93 -0.86
CA ILE A 28 0.20 -0.61 0.22
C ILE A 28 1.23 -1.74 0.28
N MET A 29 2.51 -1.39 0.07
CA MET A 29 3.63 -2.31 0.11
C MET A 29 4.52 -1.99 1.30
N ALA A 30 4.98 -3.00 2.03
CA ALA A 30 5.93 -2.82 3.12
C ALA A 30 7.16 -3.72 2.95
N SER A 31 8.31 -3.23 3.41
CA SER A 31 9.59 -3.93 3.34
C SER A 31 10.11 -4.24 4.73
N VAL A 32 10.61 -5.46 4.93
CA VAL A 32 11.31 -5.88 6.16
C VAL A 32 12.71 -5.29 6.28
N GLN A 33 13.30 -4.80 5.19
CA GLN A 33 14.57 -4.09 5.19
C GLN A 33 14.32 -2.58 5.09
N PRO A 34 15.02 -1.74 5.88
CA PRO A 34 14.97 -0.30 5.73
C PRO A 34 15.32 0.11 4.30
N THR A 35 14.48 0.93 3.68
CA THR A 35 14.68 1.42 2.32
C THR A 35 14.14 2.84 2.19
N SER A 36 14.36 3.46 1.04
CA SER A 36 13.89 4.81 0.72
C SER A 36 13.11 4.81 -0.59
N ILE A 37 12.28 5.83 -0.80
CA ILE A 37 11.56 5.99 -2.07
C ILE A 37 12.51 6.09 -3.28
N THR A 38 13.72 6.66 -3.08
CA THR A 38 14.77 6.70 -4.11
C THR A 38 15.25 5.29 -4.44
N THR A 39 15.54 4.47 -3.43
CA THR A 39 15.93 3.06 -3.61
C THR A 39 14.81 2.26 -4.27
N PHE A 40 13.56 2.48 -3.87
CA PHE A 40 12.39 1.84 -4.47
C PHE A 40 12.31 2.13 -5.97
N ARG A 41 12.38 3.41 -6.36
CA ARG A 41 12.37 3.82 -7.78
C ARG A 41 13.58 3.29 -8.56
N ALA A 42 14.76 3.29 -7.95
CA ALA A 42 15.95 2.72 -8.56
C ALA A 42 15.78 1.22 -8.83
N ASN A 43 15.20 0.48 -7.89
CA ASN A 43 14.91 -0.94 -8.05
C ASN A 43 13.92 -1.21 -9.20
N LEU A 44 12.86 -0.39 -9.30
CA LEU A 44 11.90 -0.49 -10.41
C LEU A 44 12.53 -0.19 -11.77
N ALA A 45 13.50 0.74 -11.83
CA ALA A 45 14.18 1.11 -13.07
C ALA A 45 15.06 -0.01 -13.66
N HIS A 46 15.35 -1.08 -12.90
CA HIS A 46 16.11 -2.23 -13.41
C HIS A 46 15.30 -3.16 -14.32
N PHE A 47 13.97 -3.05 -14.35
CA PHE A 47 13.14 -3.92 -15.18
C PHE A 47 13.05 -3.41 -16.62
N THR A 48 13.19 -4.33 -17.58
CA THR A 48 13.02 -4.00 -19.01
C THR A 48 11.59 -3.54 -19.28
N PRO A 49 11.36 -2.41 -19.97
CA PRO A 49 10.02 -1.85 -20.20
C PRO A 49 9.01 -2.80 -20.88
N SER A 50 9.49 -3.71 -21.72
CA SER A 50 8.64 -4.70 -22.40
C SER A 50 8.25 -5.90 -21.53
N SER A 51 8.84 -6.05 -20.35
CA SER A 51 8.46 -7.09 -19.39
C SER A 51 7.23 -6.67 -18.58
N ILE A 52 6.50 -7.65 -18.03
CA ILE A 52 5.35 -7.38 -17.14
C ILE A 52 5.78 -6.45 -15.99
N MET A 53 6.95 -6.69 -15.37
CA MET A 53 7.42 -5.80 -14.32
C MET A 53 7.88 -4.44 -14.81
N GLY A 54 8.34 -4.32 -16.05
CA GLY A 54 8.62 -3.01 -16.65
C GLY A 54 7.36 -2.17 -16.82
N GLN A 55 6.24 -2.80 -17.20
CA GLN A 55 4.94 -2.13 -17.29
C GLN A 55 4.47 -1.65 -15.92
N VAL A 56 4.47 -2.53 -14.92
CA VAL A 56 4.15 -2.17 -13.52
C VAL A 56 5.07 -1.05 -13.02
N ALA A 57 6.37 -1.15 -13.27
CA ALA A 57 7.34 -0.11 -12.89
C ALA A 57 7.00 1.25 -13.52
N SER A 58 6.59 1.27 -14.78
CA SER A 58 6.23 2.50 -15.49
C SER A 58 4.96 3.15 -14.95
N GLU A 59 4.00 2.34 -14.49
CA GLU A 59 2.75 2.80 -13.87
C GLU A 59 2.96 3.28 -12.44
N VAL A 60 3.74 2.55 -11.64
CA VAL A 60 3.92 2.80 -10.20
C VAL A 60 4.93 3.91 -9.89
N SER A 61 6.06 3.95 -10.60
CA SER A 61 7.15 4.91 -10.33
C SER A 61 6.72 6.39 -10.20
N PRO A 62 5.80 6.93 -11.04
CA PRO A 62 5.37 8.32 -10.93
C PRO A 62 4.42 8.60 -9.76
N VAL A 63 3.65 7.60 -9.30
CA VAL A 63 2.59 7.79 -8.30
C VAL A 63 2.93 7.26 -6.91
N VAL A 64 3.98 6.43 -6.79
CA VAL A 64 4.40 5.91 -5.49
C VAL A 64 4.83 7.03 -4.55
N THR A 65 4.37 6.92 -3.31
CA THR A 65 4.73 7.78 -2.19
C THR A 65 5.19 6.94 -1.00
N GLN A 66 5.97 7.55 -0.11
CA GLN A 66 6.36 6.91 1.14
C GLN A 66 5.20 7.03 2.12
N GLY A 67 4.75 5.90 2.66
CA GLY A 67 3.76 5.85 3.71
C GLY A 67 4.38 6.31 5.03
N HIS A 68 3.78 7.32 5.64
CA HIS A 68 4.20 7.82 6.95
C HIS A 68 3.11 7.51 7.97
N SER A 69 3.51 6.87 9.07
CA SER A 69 2.64 6.72 10.23
C SER A 69 2.38 8.08 10.86
N ASP A 70 1.12 8.39 11.14
CA ASP A 70 0.71 9.60 11.84
C ASP A 70 0.44 9.34 13.34
N GLY A 71 0.69 8.11 13.80
CA GLY A 71 0.40 7.69 15.18
C GLY A 71 -1.10 7.55 15.48
N GLY A 72 -1.96 7.59 14.45
CA GLY A 72 -3.40 7.41 14.57
C GLY A 72 -3.81 5.94 14.81
N ILE A 73 -5.00 5.57 14.32
CA ILE A 73 -5.57 4.24 14.52
C ILE A 73 -4.60 3.17 13.98
N VAL A 74 -4.37 2.14 14.79
CA VAL A 74 -3.63 0.93 14.45
C VAL A 74 -4.58 -0.25 14.63
N PHE A 75 -4.65 -1.13 13.64
CA PHE A 75 -5.40 -2.37 13.73
C PHE A 75 -4.56 -3.42 14.45
N THR A 76 -5.06 -3.89 15.59
CA THR A 76 -4.49 -5.01 16.33
C THR A 76 -5.59 -6.04 16.53
N ASP A 77 -5.27 -7.33 16.47
CA ASP A 77 -6.25 -8.40 16.70
C ASP A 77 -6.92 -8.24 18.09
N ASP A 78 -6.17 -7.72 19.07
CA ASP A 78 -6.65 -7.47 20.42
C ASP A 78 -7.63 -6.27 20.57
N ARG A 79 -7.75 -5.38 19.57
CA ARG A 79 -8.51 -4.10 19.68
C ARG A 79 -9.22 -3.61 18.41
N ALA A 80 -9.11 -4.32 17.30
CA ALA A 80 -9.86 -4.01 16.09
C ALA A 80 -10.71 -5.22 15.74
N PRO A 81 -12.03 -5.07 15.56
CA PRO A 81 -12.81 -6.09 14.90
C PRO A 81 -12.45 -6.02 13.41
N ILE A 82 -11.27 -6.54 13.05
CA ILE A 82 -10.79 -6.55 11.65
C ILE A 82 -11.87 -7.16 10.76
N GLU A 83 -12.52 -8.22 11.28
CA GLU A 83 -13.68 -8.91 10.70
C GLU A 83 -14.84 -7.95 10.44
N GLN A 84 -15.25 -7.13 11.40
CA GLN A 84 -16.36 -6.18 11.21
C GLN A 84 -16.02 -5.08 10.20
N ILE A 85 -14.76 -4.65 10.10
CA ILE A 85 -14.35 -3.65 9.10
C ILE A 85 -14.32 -4.27 7.71
N THR A 86 -13.80 -5.49 7.56
CA THR A 86 -13.88 -6.22 6.28
C THR A 86 -15.33 -6.49 5.87
N ASP A 87 -16.20 -6.85 6.82
CA ASP A 87 -17.62 -7.05 6.57
C ASP A 87 -18.30 -5.75 6.10
N GLN A 88 -17.99 -4.61 6.74
CA GLN A 88 -18.53 -3.31 6.33
C GLN A 88 -18.03 -2.86 4.95
N LEU A 89 -16.76 -3.11 4.62
CA LEU A 89 -16.21 -2.82 3.29
C LEU A 89 -16.91 -3.66 2.21
N LEU A 90 -17.12 -4.95 2.48
CA LEU A 90 -17.77 -5.88 1.58
C LEU A 90 -19.27 -5.54 1.39
N LEU A 91 -19.98 -5.22 2.49
CA LEU A 91 -21.36 -4.74 2.45
C LEU A 91 -21.50 -3.43 1.67
N SER A 92 -20.58 -2.48 1.87
CA SER A 92 -20.58 -1.20 1.15
C SER A 92 -20.38 -1.39 -0.36
N TYR A 93 -19.51 -2.33 -0.75
CA TYR A 93 -19.30 -2.68 -2.16
C TYR A 93 -20.55 -3.30 -2.80
N ILE A 94 -21.21 -4.22 -2.11
CA ILE A 94 -22.44 -4.86 -2.61
C ILE A 94 -23.59 -3.84 -2.72
N GLN A 95 -23.73 -2.91 -1.78
CA GLN A 95 -24.82 -1.93 -1.78
C GLN A 95 -24.68 -0.82 -2.82
N GLN A 96 -23.49 -0.60 -3.36
CA GLN A 96 -23.24 0.36 -4.43
C GLN A 96 -23.44 -0.22 -5.84
N HIS A 97 -23.82 -1.50 -5.93
CA HIS A 97 -24.22 -2.23 -7.14
C HIS A 97 -25.55 -2.98 -6.93
#